data_AF-A0A1A3QNC2-F1
#
_entry.id   AF-A0A1A3QNC2-F1
#
_cell.length_a   1.000
_cell.length_b   1.000
_cell.length_c   1.000
_cell.angle_alpha   90.00
_cell.angle_beta   90.00
_cell.angle_gamma   90.00
#
_symmetry.space_group_name_H-M   'P 1'
#
loop_
_entity.id
_entity.type
_entity.pdbx_description
1 polymer ?
#
loop_
_entity_poly.entity_id
_entity_poly.type
_entity_poly.pdbx_seq_one_letter_code
_entity_poly.pdbx_strand_id
1 'polypeptide(L)'
;MSARESLLDTFPGRLFIEDMRRSGGLAIPERLIGAGVSAVGGYLYSDRYLEVAHLDVDDPELRKYDSWGRAALSGLPSFGSPQIHQGILSELRAPSVRNREPLSALPNGAFWTSTPITEDEDSWTLCGENLRREMPRWELRFDVTRVRVARIDSARDWAELIDAHSATAGGCMYPDWPAIGQHWDAVHLSPAGLLLAHPKISTTRFSSYVGVGEWSTVSTAWLRELPGVEIRPA
;
A
#
# COMPACT_ATOMS: atom_id res chain seq x y z
N MET A 1 3.18 -13.53 23.35
CA MET A 1 4.12 -12.98 22.36
C MET A 1 3.41 -12.92 21.02
N SER A 2 3.08 -11.73 20.52
CA SER A 2 2.51 -11.58 19.18
C SER A 2 3.52 -12.11 18.16
N ALA A 3 3.18 -13.17 17.43
CA ALA A 3 3.95 -13.60 16.28
C ALA A 3 4.10 -12.39 15.34
N ARG A 4 5.33 -12.00 15.01
CA ARG A 4 5.57 -10.95 14.02
C ARG A 4 5.06 -11.47 12.68
N GLU A 5 4.30 -10.65 11.97
CA GLU A 5 3.85 -10.98 10.62
C GLU A 5 5.03 -11.27 9.70
N SER A 6 4.80 -12.14 8.72
CA SER A 6 5.82 -12.62 7.80
C SER A 6 5.38 -12.39 6.36
N LEU A 7 6.33 -12.00 5.51
CA LEU A 7 6.14 -11.97 4.07
C LEU A 7 5.84 -13.37 3.51
N LEU A 8 6.27 -14.44 4.20
CA LEU A 8 5.95 -15.82 3.82
C LEU A 8 4.48 -16.21 4.11
N ASP A 9 3.73 -15.38 4.84
CA ASP A 9 2.31 -15.64 5.12
C ASP A 9 1.40 -15.27 3.94
N THR A 10 1.85 -14.45 2.99
CA THR A 10 1.04 -13.93 1.88
C THR A 10 1.62 -14.31 0.51
N PHE A 11 0.77 -14.42 -0.52
CA PHE A 11 1.25 -14.69 -1.88
C PHE A 11 2.14 -13.56 -2.42
N PRO A 12 1.78 -12.27 -2.30
CA PRO A 12 2.68 -11.17 -2.69
C PRO A 12 4.01 -11.19 -1.93
N GLY A 13 4.00 -11.42 -0.62
CA GLY A 13 5.24 -11.45 0.17
C GLY A 13 6.18 -12.60 -0.24
N ARG A 14 5.65 -13.78 -0.58
CA ARG A 14 6.44 -14.88 -1.11
C ARG A 14 7.02 -14.58 -2.50
N LEU A 15 6.23 -13.99 -3.39
CA LEU A 15 6.69 -13.57 -4.72
C LEU A 15 7.82 -12.54 -4.61
N PHE A 16 7.69 -11.58 -3.69
CA PHE A 16 8.73 -10.61 -3.39
C PHE A 16 10.01 -11.28 -2.87
N ILE A 17 9.91 -12.23 -1.93
CA ILE A 17 11.07 -12.97 -1.42
C ILE A 17 11.78 -13.73 -2.54
N GLU A 18 11.04 -14.43 -3.40
CA GLU A 18 11.64 -15.16 -4.52
C GLU A 18 12.40 -14.23 -5.48
N ASP A 19 11.83 -13.07 -5.78
CA ASP A 19 12.45 -12.06 -6.62
C ASP A 19 13.74 -11.50 -5.98
N MET A 20 13.70 -11.14 -4.69
CA MET A 20 14.89 -10.69 -3.94
C MET A 20 15.95 -11.77 -3.81
N ARG A 21 15.57 -13.04 -3.72
CA ARG A 21 16.51 -14.18 -3.69
C ARG A 21 17.23 -14.33 -5.02
N ARG A 22 16.51 -14.25 -6.14
CA ARG A 22 17.06 -14.44 -7.50
C ARG A 22 17.87 -13.25 -7.99
N SER A 23 17.42 -12.04 -7.69
CA SER A 23 17.95 -10.81 -8.30
C SER A 23 18.63 -9.87 -7.31
N GLY A 24 18.52 -10.11 -6.00
CA GLY A 24 19.05 -9.21 -4.98
C GLY A 24 18.37 -7.84 -4.98
N GLY A 25 19.07 -6.83 -4.44
CA GLY A 25 18.59 -5.44 -4.43
C GLY A 25 17.88 -5.00 -3.16
N LEU A 26 17.99 -5.75 -2.06
CA LEU A 26 17.40 -5.39 -0.75
C LEU A 26 17.89 -4.05 -0.17
N ALA A 27 18.97 -3.48 -0.71
CA ALA A 27 19.51 -2.19 -0.30
C ALA A 27 19.14 -1.05 -1.27
N ILE A 28 18.37 -1.33 -2.33
CA ILE A 28 18.05 -0.38 -3.40
C ILE A 28 16.54 -0.05 -3.32
N PRO A 29 16.16 1.16 -2.87
CA PRO A 29 14.77 1.54 -2.66
C PRO A 29 13.85 1.30 -3.87
N GLU A 30 14.29 1.70 -5.06
CA GLU A 30 13.54 1.58 -6.30
C GLU A 30 13.29 0.11 -6.65
N ARG A 31 14.29 -0.74 -6.41
CA ARG A 31 14.17 -2.19 -6.63
C ARG A 31 13.18 -2.82 -5.66
N LEU A 32 13.17 -2.40 -4.40
CA LEU A 32 12.21 -2.87 -3.39
C LEU A 32 10.77 -2.53 -3.77
N ILE A 33 10.51 -1.27 -4.16
CA ILE A 33 9.19 -0.81 -4.58
C ILE A 33 8.75 -1.54 -5.87
N GLY A 34 9.60 -1.59 -6.89
CA GLY A 34 9.29 -2.25 -8.15
C GLY A 34 9.04 -3.76 -7.98
N ALA A 35 9.80 -4.42 -7.12
CA ALA A 35 9.57 -5.82 -6.75
C ALA A 35 8.23 -6.01 -6.03
N GLY A 36 7.91 -5.12 -5.08
CA GLY A 36 6.66 -5.17 -4.32
C GLY A 36 5.44 -5.03 -5.22
N VAL A 37 5.44 -4.02 -6.11
CA VAL A 37 4.37 -3.83 -7.11
C VAL A 37 4.27 -5.03 -8.04
N SER A 38 5.39 -5.52 -8.57
CA SER A 38 5.41 -6.68 -9.47
C SER A 38 4.87 -7.95 -8.79
N ALA A 39 5.13 -8.11 -7.49
CA ALA A 39 4.61 -9.22 -6.70
C ALA A 39 3.09 -9.14 -6.50
N VAL A 40 2.56 -7.95 -6.22
CA VAL A 40 1.11 -7.72 -6.14
C VAL A 40 0.44 -7.94 -7.50
N GLY A 41 0.99 -7.38 -8.58
CA GLY A 41 0.47 -7.60 -9.94
C GLY A 41 0.52 -9.07 -10.35
N GLY A 42 1.60 -9.77 -10.02
CA GLY A 42 1.73 -11.21 -10.24
C GLY A 42 0.69 -12.03 -9.47
N TYR A 43 0.35 -11.62 -8.25
CA TYR A 43 -0.70 -12.27 -7.46
C TYR A 43 -2.11 -12.00 -8.01
N LEU A 44 -2.42 -10.76 -8.41
CA LEU A 44 -3.78 -10.36 -8.80
C LEU A 44 -4.13 -10.67 -10.26
N TYR A 45 -3.16 -10.56 -11.17
CA TYR A 45 -3.41 -10.54 -12.61
C TYR A 45 -2.70 -11.68 -13.37
N SER A 46 -2.06 -12.61 -12.65
CA SER A 46 -1.40 -13.77 -13.27
C SER A 46 -1.51 -15.01 -12.39
N ASP A 47 -1.02 -16.14 -12.90
CA ASP A 47 -0.94 -17.42 -12.21
C ASP A 47 0.38 -17.59 -11.41
N ARG A 48 1.23 -16.57 -11.34
CA ARG A 48 2.54 -16.62 -10.65
C ARG A 48 2.44 -16.99 -9.17
N TYR A 49 1.30 -16.77 -8.52
CA TYR A 49 1.10 -17.22 -7.14
C TYR A 49 1.26 -18.75 -6.98
N LEU A 50 1.04 -19.52 -8.05
CA LEU A 50 1.27 -20.98 -8.08
C LEU A 50 2.75 -21.34 -7.94
N GLU A 51 3.67 -20.49 -8.42
CA GLU A 51 5.12 -20.69 -8.30
C GLU A 51 5.58 -20.73 -6.83
N VAL A 52 4.82 -20.07 -5.94
CA VAL A 52 5.21 -19.86 -4.54
C VAL A 52 4.23 -20.47 -3.54
N ALA A 53 3.17 -21.12 -4.00
CA ALA A 53 2.14 -21.71 -3.16
C ALA A 53 2.70 -22.77 -2.19
N HIS A 54 3.73 -23.49 -2.63
CA HIS A 54 4.30 -24.64 -1.92
C HIS A 54 5.74 -24.41 -1.43
N LEU A 55 6.18 -23.14 -1.29
CA LEU A 55 7.47 -22.86 -0.66
C LEU A 55 7.51 -23.44 0.75
N ASP A 56 8.62 -24.09 1.08
CA ASP A 56 8.90 -24.52 2.45
C ASP A 56 9.17 -23.28 3.30
N VAL A 57 8.17 -22.82 4.04
CA VAL A 57 8.28 -21.62 4.86
C VAL A 57 9.28 -21.77 6.00
N ASP A 58 9.69 -23.00 6.34
CA ASP A 58 10.68 -23.26 7.37
C ASP A 58 12.12 -23.37 6.82
N ASP A 59 12.29 -23.22 5.50
CA ASP A 59 13.59 -23.06 4.86
C ASP A 59 14.36 -21.89 5.51
N PRO A 60 15.56 -22.14 6.07
CA PRO A 60 16.34 -21.12 6.76
C PRO A 60 16.75 -19.93 5.87
N GLU A 61 16.96 -20.16 4.57
CA GLU A 61 17.27 -19.12 3.60
C GLU A 61 16.04 -18.23 3.36
N LEU A 62 14.86 -18.82 3.15
CA LEU A 62 13.63 -18.06 2.98
C LEU A 62 13.28 -17.25 4.23
N ARG A 63 13.48 -17.81 5.43
CA ARG A 63 13.31 -17.08 6.71
C ARG A 63 14.28 -15.90 6.84
N LYS A 64 15.49 -16.03 6.30
CA LYS A 64 16.47 -14.95 6.28
C LYS A 64 16.03 -13.83 5.33
N TYR A 65 15.55 -14.16 4.14
CA TYR A 65 14.99 -13.17 3.20
C TYR A 65 13.69 -12.53 3.72
N ASP A 66 12.85 -13.26 4.47
CA ASP A 66 11.71 -12.67 5.18
C ASP A 66 12.15 -11.59 6.16
N SER A 67 13.12 -11.90 7.02
CA SER A 67 13.61 -10.95 8.01
C SER A 67 14.28 -9.73 7.36
N TRP A 68 15.12 -9.96 6.35
CA TRP A 68 15.83 -8.89 5.66
C TRP A 68 14.90 -8.04 4.80
N GLY A 69 13.98 -8.67 4.08
CA GLY A 69 12.97 -8.01 3.27
C GLY A 69 12.10 -7.09 4.11
N ARG A 70 11.60 -7.56 5.26
CA ARG A 70 10.82 -6.70 6.18
C ARG A 70 11.65 -5.53 6.71
N ALA A 71 12.88 -5.77 7.15
CA ALA A 71 13.74 -4.70 7.63
C ALA A 71 14.01 -3.64 6.54
N ALA A 72 14.25 -4.08 5.31
CA ALA A 72 14.45 -3.20 4.16
C ALA A 72 13.20 -2.39 3.83
N LEU A 73 12.03 -3.02 3.74
CA LEU A 73 10.75 -2.35 3.45
C LEU A 73 10.37 -1.34 4.54
N SER A 74 10.59 -1.67 5.81
CA SER A 74 10.34 -0.75 6.93
C SER A 74 11.35 0.40 7.00
N GLY A 75 12.51 0.28 6.35
CA GLY A 75 13.51 1.34 6.24
C GLY A 75 13.25 2.35 5.12
N LEU A 76 12.27 2.08 4.24
CA LEU A 76 11.92 2.99 3.16
C LEU A 76 11.21 4.25 3.67
N PRO A 77 11.28 5.36 2.91
CA PRO A 77 10.47 6.54 3.19
C PRO A 77 9.00 6.15 3.36
N SER A 78 8.44 6.54 4.49
CA SER A 78 7.02 6.40 4.79
C SER A 78 6.27 7.71 4.55
N PHE A 79 4.99 7.78 4.94
CA PHE A 79 4.22 9.02 4.96
C PHE A 79 5.03 10.22 5.48
N GLY A 80 5.08 11.29 4.68
CA GLY A 80 5.81 12.51 4.94
C GLY A 80 5.47 13.59 3.91
N SER A 81 6.15 14.73 4.00
CA SER A 81 6.03 15.85 3.06
C SER A 81 7.39 16.08 2.38
N PRO A 82 7.46 16.28 1.05
CA PRO A 82 6.32 16.35 0.13
C PRO A 82 5.70 14.98 -0.20
N GLN A 83 4.51 15.01 -0.78
CA GLN A 83 3.94 13.89 -1.55
C GLN A 83 3.72 14.32 -3.00
N ILE A 84 3.66 13.37 -3.93
CA ILE A 84 3.51 13.70 -5.36
C ILE A 84 2.08 13.38 -5.81
N HIS A 85 1.48 14.31 -6.55
CA HIS A 85 0.27 14.07 -7.31
C HIS A 85 0.58 14.17 -8.79
N GLN A 86 0.14 13.18 -9.57
CA GLN A 86 0.24 13.22 -11.03
C GLN A 86 -1.13 13.43 -11.65
N GLY A 87 -1.25 14.48 -12.47
CA GLY A 87 -2.51 14.85 -13.11
C GLY A 87 -2.69 16.36 -13.24
N ILE A 88 -3.81 16.75 -13.84
CA ILE A 88 -4.19 18.15 -13.95
C ILE A 88 -4.79 18.58 -12.61
N LEU A 89 -4.11 19.51 -11.93
CA LEU A 89 -4.55 20.09 -10.67
C LEU A 89 -4.85 21.58 -10.88
N SER A 90 -6.11 21.92 -11.13
CA SER A 90 -6.54 23.31 -11.29
C SER A 90 -6.90 23.97 -9.95
N GLU A 91 -7.46 23.21 -9.02
CA GLU A 91 -7.85 23.63 -7.68
C GLU A 91 -7.90 22.40 -6.77
N LEU A 92 -7.35 22.50 -5.56
CA LEU A 92 -7.49 21.42 -4.58
C LEU A 92 -8.80 21.60 -3.82
N ARG A 93 -9.74 20.68 -4.04
CA ARG A 93 -11.03 20.66 -3.34
C ARG A 93 -11.00 19.64 -2.22
N ALA A 94 -11.79 19.90 -1.17
CA ALA A 94 -12.05 18.91 -0.14
C ALA A 94 -12.59 17.61 -0.78
N PRO A 95 -11.97 16.45 -0.50
CA PRO A 95 -12.44 15.16 -1.00
C PRO A 95 -13.89 14.87 -0.59
N SER A 96 -14.67 14.28 -1.50
CA SER A 96 -16.03 13.80 -1.21
C SER A 96 -16.00 12.28 -1.13
N VAL A 97 -15.56 11.77 0.02
CA VAL A 97 -15.30 10.34 0.23
C VAL A 97 -16.59 9.54 0.38
N ARG A 98 -16.67 8.42 -0.35
CA ARG A 98 -17.74 7.41 -0.25
C ARG A 98 -17.17 6.00 -0.38
N ASN A 99 -17.93 5.00 0.03
CA ASN A 99 -17.67 3.63 -0.43
C ASN A 99 -17.97 3.52 -1.94
N ARG A 100 -17.25 2.62 -2.61
CA ARG A 100 -17.58 2.21 -3.98
C ARG A 100 -18.80 1.28 -3.99
N GLU A 101 -19.44 1.18 -5.16
CA GLU A 101 -20.47 0.20 -5.44
C GLU A 101 -20.02 -0.66 -6.64
N PRO A 102 -19.74 -1.97 -6.46
CA PRO A 102 -19.77 -2.72 -5.19
C PRO A 102 -18.67 -2.28 -4.19
N LEU A 103 -18.81 -2.70 -2.92
CA LEU A 103 -17.81 -2.42 -1.87
C LEU A 103 -16.42 -2.93 -2.27
N SER A 104 -15.40 -2.17 -1.91
CA SER A 104 -14.02 -2.39 -2.34
C SER A 104 -13.03 -1.89 -1.27
N ALA A 105 -11.76 -2.30 -1.40
CA ALA A 105 -10.68 -1.85 -0.53
C ALA A 105 -10.23 -0.41 -0.80
N LEU A 106 -10.86 0.29 -1.75
CA LEU A 106 -10.53 1.65 -2.13
C LEU A 106 -11.70 2.62 -1.84
N PRO A 107 -11.40 3.83 -1.36
CA PRO A 107 -12.40 4.88 -1.33
C PRO A 107 -12.80 5.32 -2.74
N ASN A 108 -14.01 5.85 -2.86
CA ASN A 108 -14.44 6.69 -3.97
C ASN A 108 -14.30 8.17 -3.58
N GLY A 109 -13.80 9.01 -4.49
CA GLY A 109 -13.72 10.46 -4.28
C GLY A 109 -12.59 10.96 -3.35
N ALA A 110 -11.68 10.09 -2.93
CA ALA A 110 -10.44 10.48 -2.24
C ALA A 110 -9.47 11.19 -3.19
N PHE A 111 -8.62 12.05 -2.65
CA PHE A 111 -7.51 12.66 -3.38
C PHE A 111 -6.26 11.79 -3.19
N TRP A 112 -5.61 11.39 -4.28
CA TRP A 112 -4.55 10.39 -4.25
C TRP A 112 -3.18 11.01 -4.49
N THR A 113 -2.19 10.51 -3.75
CA THR A 113 -0.78 10.89 -3.89
C THR A 113 0.14 9.67 -3.78
N SER A 114 1.28 9.76 -4.45
CA SER A 114 2.40 8.83 -4.29
C SER A 114 3.40 9.30 -3.24
N THR A 115 4.30 8.39 -2.87
CA THR A 115 5.40 8.65 -1.94
C THR A 115 6.69 8.85 -2.74
N PRO A 116 7.40 9.99 -2.58
CA PRO A 116 8.72 10.16 -3.15
C PRO A 116 9.68 9.08 -2.66
N ILE A 117 10.46 8.50 -3.56
CA ILE A 117 11.45 7.46 -3.26
C ILE A 117 12.85 8.02 -3.44
N THR A 118 13.08 8.73 -4.54
CA THR A 118 14.29 9.51 -4.81
C THR A 118 13.91 10.93 -5.26
N GLU A 119 14.89 11.71 -5.71
CA GLU A 119 14.66 13.04 -6.29
C GLU A 119 13.77 12.96 -7.55
N ASP A 120 13.98 11.94 -8.39
CA ASP A 120 13.28 11.81 -9.67
C ASP A 120 12.11 10.82 -9.63
N GLU A 121 12.17 9.82 -8.74
CA GLU A 121 11.23 8.69 -8.71
C GLU A 121 10.29 8.72 -7.50
N ASP A 122 9.04 8.32 -7.74
CA ASP A 122 8.02 8.10 -6.73
C ASP A 122 7.36 6.73 -6.91
N SER A 123 6.55 6.33 -5.92
CA SER A 123 5.94 5.00 -5.93
C SER A 123 4.99 4.74 -7.11
N TRP A 124 4.43 5.77 -7.74
CA TRP A 124 3.63 5.58 -8.96
C TRP A 124 4.53 5.43 -10.18
N THR A 125 5.58 6.26 -10.31
CA THR A 125 6.50 6.17 -11.46
C THR A 125 7.17 4.80 -11.58
N LEU A 126 7.53 4.22 -10.43
CA LEU A 126 8.10 2.89 -10.31
C LEU A 126 7.07 1.75 -10.49
N CYS A 127 5.78 2.01 -10.27
CA CYS A 127 4.73 1.02 -10.49
C CYS A 127 4.47 0.77 -11.99
N GLY A 128 4.56 1.81 -12.81
CA GLY A 128 4.35 1.71 -14.26
C GLY A 128 2.87 1.60 -14.69
N GLU A 129 1.96 1.20 -13.79
CA GLU A 129 0.53 1.16 -14.08
C GLU A 129 -0.08 2.57 -14.13
N ASN A 130 -0.86 2.86 -15.19
CA ASN A 130 -1.67 4.07 -15.35
C ASN A 130 -0.93 5.42 -15.38
N LEU A 131 0.41 5.41 -15.45
CA LEU A 131 1.20 6.62 -15.64
C LEU A 131 1.03 7.16 -17.05
N ARG A 132 0.33 8.29 -17.16
CA ARG A 132 0.50 9.19 -18.28
C ARG A 132 1.73 10.06 -18.00
N ARG A 133 2.93 9.58 -18.36
CA ARG A 133 4.21 10.28 -18.09
C ARG A 133 4.23 11.72 -18.61
N GLU A 134 3.39 12.02 -19.59
CA GLU A 134 3.16 13.35 -20.14
C GLU A 134 2.31 14.27 -19.26
N MET A 135 1.65 13.75 -18.22
CA MET A 135 0.86 14.55 -17.28
C MET A 135 1.76 15.31 -16.30
N PRO A 136 1.36 16.54 -15.91
CA PRO A 136 2.07 17.29 -14.89
C PRO A 136 2.18 16.52 -13.57
N ARG A 137 3.32 16.68 -12.90
CA ARG A 137 3.56 16.21 -11.54
C ARG A 137 3.60 17.42 -10.61
N TRP A 138 3.03 17.24 -9.43
CA TRP A 138 2.90 18.29 -8.42
C TRP A 138 3.41 17.79 -7.08
N GLU A 139 4.37 18.50 -6.49
CA GLU A 139 4.72 18.36 -5.08
C GLU A 139 3.64 19.01 -4.21
N LEU A 140 3.16 18.26 -3.23
CA LEU A 140 2.26 18.70 -2.19
C LEU A 140 3.03 18.75 -0.88
N ARG A 141 3.31 19.96 -0.41
CA ARG A 141 4.03 20.22 0.83
C ARG A 141 3.02 20.59 1.91
N PHE A 142 3.11 19.95 3.06
CA PHE A 142 2.19 20.16 4.18
C PHE A 142 2.90 19.90 5.51
N ASP A 143 2.31 20.43 6.58
CA ASP A 143 2.80 20.16 7.93
C ASP A 143 2.29 18.80 8.41
N VAL A 144 3.19 17.81 8.39
CA VAL A 144 2.91 16.42 8.81
C VAL A 144 2.32 16.35 10.22
N THR A 145 2.68 17.27 11.12
CA THR A 145 2.21 17.26 12.52
C THR A 145 0.74 17.64 12.67
N ARG A 146 0.14 18.23 11.62
CA ARG A 146 -1.26 18.67 11.58
C ARG A 146 -2.18 17.66 10.90
N VAL A 147 -1.64 16.54 10.42
CA VAL A 147 -2.39 15.52 9.68
C VAL A 147 -2.53 14.27 10.53
N ARG A 148 -3.77 13.81 10.73
CA ARG A 148 -4.05 12.50 11.33
C ARG A 148 -4.05 11.45 10.23
N VAL A 149 -3.09 10.54 10.29
CA VAL A 149 -2.93 9.48 9.29
C VAL A 149 -3.09 8.11 9.92
N ALA A 150 -3.97 7.30 9.34
CA ALA A 150 -3.95 5.86 9.57
C ALA A 150 -2.88 5.25 8.67
N ARG A 151 -1.85 4.67 9.27
CA ARG A 151 -0.75 4.01 8.54
C ARG A 151 -1.02 2.51 8.48
N ILE A 152 -0.96 1.96 7.27
CA ILE A 152 -1.09 0.53 7.02
C ILE A 152 0.31 0.01 6.72
N ASP A 153 0.98 -0.46 7.76
CA ASP A 153 2.32 -1.04 7.69
C ASP A 153 2.28 -2.58 7.76
N SER A 154 1.12 -3.14 8.13
CA SER A 154 0.93 -4.55 8.45
C SER A 154 -0.52 -5.01 8.19
N ALA A 155 -0.77 -6.33 8.22
CA ALA A 155 -2.13 -6.87 8.13
C ALA A 155 -2.96 -6.51 9.36
N ARG A 156 -2.33 -6.44 10.54
CA ARG A 156 -2.97 -5.96 11.77
C ARG A 156 -3.48 -4.55 11.63
N ASP A 157 -2.67 -3.60 11.15
CA ASP A 157 -3.09 -2.20 11.04
C ASP A 157 -4.33 -2.09 10.14
N TRP A 158 -4.36 -2.89 9.06
CA TRP A 158 -5.50 -2.95 8.16
C TRP A 158 -6.75 -3.52 8.82
N ALA A 159 -6.62 -4.64 9.54
CA ALA A 159 -7.73 -5.24 10.28
C ALA A 159 -8.25 -4.31 11.37
N GLU A 160 -7.38 -3.67 12.15
CA GLU A 160 -7.75 -2.71 13.20
C GLU A 160 -8.49 -1.49 12.64
N LEU A 161 -8.05 -0.96 11.48
CA LEU A 161 -8.75 0.13 10.81
C LEU A 161 -10.16 -0.28 10.36
N ILE A 162 -10.31 -1.47 9.78
CA ILE A 162 -11.61 -2.00 9.34
C ILE A 162 -12.50 -2.31 10.55
N ASP A 163 -11.97 -2.91 11.61
CA ASP A 163 -12.74 -3.25 12.82
C ASP A 163 -13.29 -2.00 13.52
N ALA A 164 -12.52 -0.91 13.53
CA ALA A 164 -12.99 0.36 14.08
C ALA A 164 -14.10 1.00 13.22
N HIS A 165 -14.10 0.74 11.91
CA HIS A 165 -14.96 1.39 10.92
C HIS A 165 -15.33 0.42 9.78
N SER A 166 -16.24 -0.53 10.05
CA SER A 166 -16.54 -1.63 9.12
C SER A 166 -17.79 -1.39 8.29
N ALA A 167 -17.72 -1.72 7.00
CA ALA A 167 -18.87 -2.06 6.16
C ALA A 167 -18.82 -3.56 5.82
N THR A 168 -19.96 -4.23 5.66
CA THR A 168 -20.00 -5.68 5.40
C THR A 168 -20.78 -6.02 4.14
N ALA A 169 -20.22 -6.89 3.29
CA ALA A 169 -20.93 -7.48 2.15
C ALA A 169 -20.43 -8.90 1.88
N GLY A 170 -21.35 -9.82 1.58
CA GLY A 170 -21.00 -11.20 1.20
C GLY A 170 -20.22 -11.98 2.26
N GLY A 171 -20.37 -11.64 3.55
CA GLY A 171 -19.60 -12.25 4.65
C GLY A 171 -18.17 -11.73 4.80
N CYS A 172 -17.80 -10.70 4.04
CA CYS A 172 -16.51 -10.02 4.11
C CYS A 172 -16.68 -8.59 4.68
N MET A 173 -15.68 -8.14 5.43
CA MET A 173 -15.55 -6.81 6.01
C MET A 173 -14.67 -5.93 5.12
N TYR A 174 -15.17 -4.72 4.89
CA TYR A 174 -14.57 -3.67 4.09
C TYR A 174 -14.43 -2.41 4.95
N PRO A 175 -13.51 -1.50 4.59
CA PRO A 175 -13.43 -0.20 5.25
C PRO A 175 -14.71 0.62 4.96
N ASP A 176 -15.32 1.20 5.99
CA ASP A 176 -16.33 2.26 5.85
C ASP A 176 -15.59 3.59 5.65
N TRP A 177 -15.38 3.98 4.40
CA TRP A 177 -14.58 5.15 4.05
C TRP A 177 -15.16 6.48 4.56
N PRO A 178 -16.49 6.72 4.47
CA PRO A 178 -17.12 7.86 5.15
C PRO A 178 -16.83 7.92 6.66
N ALA A 179 -16.96 6.81 7.37
CA ALA A 179 -16.69 6.76 8.81
C ALA A 179 -15.20 6.97 9.12
N ILE A 180 -14.30 6.32 8.38
CA ILE A 180 -12.84 6.51 8.51
C ILE A 180 -12.49 7.99 8.29
N GLY A 181 -13.08 8.62 7.28
CA GLY A 181 -12.92 10.04 6.99
C GLY A 181 -13.47 10.97 8.08
N GLN A 182 -14.17 10.48 9.11
CA GLN A 182 -14.53 11.29 10.28
C GLN A 182 -13.37 11.42 11.28
N HIS A 183 -12.50 10.41 11.34
CA HIS A 183 -11.44 10.28 12.33
C HIS A 183 -10.04 10.57 11.77
N TRP A 184 -9.84 10.28 10.48
CA TRP A 184 -8.55 10.38 9.81
C TRP A 184 -8.63 11.37 8.64
N ASP A 185 -7.54 12.09 8.43
CA ASP A 185 -7.40 13.02 7.32
C ASP A 185 -6.86 12.29 6.08
N ALA A 186 -6.06 11.23 6.29
CA ALA A 186 -5.57 10.35 5.23
C ALA A 186 -5.35 8.91 5.71
N VAL A 187 -5.30 7.99 4.75
CA VAL A 187 -4.82 6.61 4.93
C VAL A 187 -3.62 6.40 4.04
N HIS A 188 -2.50 5.96 4.62
CA HIS A 188 -1.26 5.70 3.91
C HIS A 188 -0.94 4.21 3.91
N LEU A 189 -0.79 3.63 2.72
CA LEU A 189 -0.31 2.27 2.53
C LEU A 189 1.20 2.30 2.29
N SER A 190 1.97 1.66 3.18
CA SER A 190 3.43 1.62 3.07
C SER A 190 3.92 0.45 2.20
N PRO A 191 5.22 0.42 1.84
CA PRO A 191 5.80 -0.70 1.09
C PRO A 191 5.65 -2.05 1.80
N ALA A 192 5.76 -2.08 3.13
CA ALA A 192 5.55 -3.29 3.91
C ALA A 192 4.06 -3.68 3.93
N GLY A 193 3.18 -2.72 4.16
CA GLY A 193 1.73 -2.94 4.15
C GLY A 193 1.22 -3.48 2.83
N LEU A 194 1.76 -3.00 1.70
CA LEU A 194 1.41 -3.47 0.35
C LEU A 194 1.63 -4.98 0.17
N LEU A 195 2.57 -5.59 0.88
CA LEU A 195 2.86 -7.02 0.79
C LEU A 195 2.25 -7.83 1.94
N LEU A 196 2.12 -7.23 3.11
CA LEU A 196 1.66 -7.91 4.32
C LEU A 196 0.14 -7.86 4.50
N ALA A 197 -0.53 -6.77 4.11
CA ALA A 197 -1.97 -6.55 4.34
C ALA A 197 -2.88 -7.29 3.33
N HIS A 198 -2.51 -8.54 3.03
CA HIS A 198 -3.28 -9.48 2.25
C HIS A 198 -3.76 -10.64 3.16
N PRO A 199 -4.86 -11.33 2.78
CA PRO A 199 -5.25 -12.57 3.44
C PRO A 199 -4.08 -13.55 3.53
N LYS A 200 -3.88 -14.12 4.72
CA LYS A 200 -2.86 -15.16 4.89
C LYS A 200 -3.25 -16.38 4.07
N ILE A 201 -2.25 -17.03 3.46
CA ILE A 201 -2.45 -18.25 2.66
C ILE A 201 -3.15 -19.33 3.50
N SER A 202 -2.78 -19.45 4.77
CA SER A 202 -3.39 -20.40 5.72
C SER A 202 -4.86 -20.11 6.06
N THR A 203 -5.34 -18.88 5.83
CA THR A 203 -6.71 -18.45 6.15
C THR A 203 -7.58 -18.21 4.91
N THR A 204 -7.07 -18.51 3.70
CA THR A 204 -7.68 -18.18 2.39
C THR A 204 -9.11 -18.68 2.16
N ARG A 205 -9.63 -19.61 2.97
CA ARG A 205 -11.04 -20.02 2.90
C ARG A 205 -12.01 -19.10 3.66
N PHE A 206 -11.52 -18.25 4.58
CA PHE A 206 -12.34 -17.46 5.49
C PHE A 206 -11.63 -16.18 5.97
N SER A 207 -10.97 -15.42 5.10
CA SER A 207 -10.55 -14.07 5.51
C SER A 207 -11.80 -13.23 5.70
N SER A 208 -12.05 -12.78 6.93
CA SER A 208 -13.12 -11.83 7.22
C SER A 208 -12.86 -10.45 6.62
N TYR A 209 -11.65 -10.17 6.12
CA TYR A 209 -11.27 -8.87 5.56
C TYR A 209 -10.91 -8.96 4.09
N VAL A 210 -11.27 -7.91 3.35
CA VAL A 210 -10.71 -7.61 2.03
C VAL A 210 -9.21 -7.28 2.17
N GLY A 211 -8.36 -7.72 1.25
CA GLY A 211 -6.94 -7.33 1.22
C GLY A 211 -6.71 -5.99 0.54
N VAL A 212 -5.51 -5.43 0.66
CA VAL A 212 -5.12 -4.15 0.03
C VAL A 212 -4.82 -4.25 -1.48
N GLY A 213 -5.11 -5.38 -2.13
CA GLY A 213 -4.68 -5.63 -3.52
C GLY A 213 -5.12 -4.57 -4.53
N GLU A 214 -6.30 -3.96 -4.33
CA GLU A 214 -6.79 -2.91 -5.22
C GLU A 214 -5.96 -1.61 -5.17
N TRP A 215 -5.17 -1.37 -4.11
CA TRP A 215 -4.30 -0.20 -4.02
C TRP A 215 -3.16 -0.22 -5.05
N SER A 216 -2.75 -1.42 -5.50
CA SER A 216 -1.70 -1.77 -6.47
C SER A 216 -0.30 -1.18 -6.27
N THR A 217 -0.15 -0.08 -5.53
CA THR A 217 1.13 0.57 -5.20
C THR A 217 1.04 1.34 -3.87
N VAL A 218 2.21 1.64 -3.32
CA VAL A 218 2.40 2.51 -2.16
C VAL A 218 1.80 3.87 -2.45
N SER A 219 0.84 4.31 -1.66
CA SER A 219 0.10 5.53 -1.94
C SER A 219 -0.61 6.05 -0.69
N THR A 220 -1.13 7.26 -0.79
CA THR A 220 -1.92 7.89 0.26
C THR A 220 -3.27 8.32 -0.31
N ALA A 221 -4.33 7.88 0.34
CA ALA A 221 -5.69 8.34 0.09
C ALA A 221 -6.02 9.46 1.09
N TRP A 222 -6.05 10.70 0.61
CA TRP A 222 -6.51 11.84 1.38
C TRP A 222 -8.04 11.85 1.40
N LEU A 223 -8.57 11.76 2.62
CA LEU A 223 -10.00 11.70 2.90
C LEU A 223 -10.58 13.06 3.26
N ARG A 224 -9.70 14.02 3.59
CA ARG A 224 -10.01 15.41 3.91
C ARG A 224 -9.06 16.34 3.19
N GLU A 225 -9.40 17.62 3.24
CA GLU A 225 -8.55 18.69 2.71
C GLU A 225 -7.19 18.70 3.41
N LEU A 226 -6.12 18.87 2.62
CA LEU A 226 -4.75 18.93 3.13
C LEU A 226 -4.54 20.28 3.83
N PRO A 227 -4.26 20.31 5.15
CA PRO A 227 -4.20 21.56 5.90
C PRO A 227 -2.97 22.39 5.51
N GLY A 228 -3.21 23.59 4.99
CA GLY A 228 -2.15 24.56 4.68
C GLY A 228 -1.20 24.09 3.58
N VAL A 229 -1.70 23.29 2.64
CA VAL A 229 -0.89 22.71 1.56
C VAL A 229 -0.32 23.78 0.64
N GLU A 230 0.94 23.59 0.29
CA GLU A 230 1.61 24.29 -0.79
C GLU A 230 1.80 23.35 -1.97
N ILE A 231 1.40 23.80 -3.16
CA ILE A 231 1.48 23.04 -4.41
C ILE A 231 2.58 23.64 -5.28
N ARG A 232 3.53 22.81 -5.71
CA ARG A 232 4.61 23.20 -6.65
C ARG A 232 4.73 22.19 -7.78
N PRO A 233 5.17 22.58 -8.99
CA PRO A 233 5.62 21.60 -9.97
C PRO A 233 6.73 20.72 -9.38
N ALA A 234 6.65 19.41 -9.62
CA ALA A 234 7.70 18.45 -9.27
C ALA A 234 8.71 18.31 -10.41
#